data_AF-A0A0V1EB56-F1
#
_entry.id   AF-A0A0V1EB56-F1
#
_cell.length_a   1.000
_cell.length_b   1.000
_cell.length_c   1.000
_cell.angle_alpha   90.00
_cell.angle_beta   90.00
_cell.angle_gamma   90.00
#
_symmetry.space_group_name_H-M   'P 1'
#
loop_
_entity.id
_entity.type
_entity.pdbx_description
1 polymer ?
#
loop_
_entity_poly.entity_id
_entity_poly.type
_entity_poly.pdbx_seq_one_letter_code
_entity_poly.pdbx_strand_id
1 'polypeptide(L)'
;MENQMVKNVHLKDHIRDKNHATRKNDEIAKLKDVTNRLIYREEKVIILKTDLEENASCQKELNEGCLLSRNTDLRNSQTLTGKSCSDRWSQFPLIPPISDFKPVAERDLDEYWNFVENNSLLPYFKSSKVPDVRSVTADNLVNLINKRAEMVMQFDIIDCRYPFEYNGGHIRGAVNIFEQHQLVKYLFVDEDLASVVNRKKLLVFYCEFSQQRGPSMYRFLRNFDRKANQECYPNLYYPEIYLLDKGYNCFYKQYKDYCEPPNYVPMVAESHTHELITYRQKQKLH
;
A
#
# COMPACT_ATOMS: atom_id res chain seq x y z
N MET A 1 64.35 -10.87 -33.73
CA MET A 1 63.67 -10.06 -32.67
C MET A 1 62.37 -9.41 -33.12
N GLU A 2 62.08 -9.29 -34.43
CA GLU A 2 60.84 -8.62 -34.93
C GLU A 2 59.52 -9.39 -34.68
N ASN A 3 59.55 -10.72 -34.58
CA ASN A 3 58.32 -11.53 -34.41
C ASN A 3 57.66 -11.48 -33.01
N GLN A 4 58.32 -10.88 -32.01
CA GLN A 4 57.76 -10.69 -30.66
C GLN A 4 57.15 -9.29 -30.46
N MET A 5 57.61 -8.29 -31.21
CA MET A 5 57.07 -6.92 -31.13
C MET A 5 55.69 -6.81 -31.80
N VAL A 6 55.49 -7.43 -32.97
CA VAL A 6 54.22 -7.37 -33.71
C VAL A 6 53.08 -8.07 -32.95
N LYS A 7 53.37 -9.18 -32.25
CA LYS A 7 52.39 -9.89 -31.41
C LYS A 7 51.95 -9.07 -30.19
N ASN A 8 52.83 -8.24 -29.64
CA ASN A 8 52.52 -7.40 -28.47
C ASN A 8 51.69 -6.16 -28.81
N VAL A 9 51.80 -5.63 -30.04
CA VAL A 9 50.96 -4.50 -30.51
C VAL A 9 49.52 -4.98 -30.77
N HIS A 10 49.37 -6.10 -31.51
CA HIS A 10 48.04 -6.67 -31.77
C HIS A 10 47.29 -7.07 -30.49
N LEU A 11 47.99 -7.56 -29.46
CA LEU A 11 47.35 -7.93 -28.20
C LEU A 11 46.86 -6.70 -27.41
N LYS A 12 47.60 -5.58 -27.45
CA LYS A 12 47.22 -4.34 -26.76
C LYS A 12 46.02 -3.65 -27.41
N ASP A 13 45.97 -3.64 -28.74
CA ASP A 13 44.84 -3.07 -29.48
C ASP A 13 43.55 -3.90 -29.25
N HIS A 14 43.67 -5.24 -29.24
CA HIS A 14 42.53 -6.12 -28.96
C HIS A 14 41.97 -5.99 -27.54
N ILE A 15 42.84 -5.71 -26.55
CA ILE A 15 42.41 -5.42 -25.17
C ILE A 15 41.74 -4.04 -25.09
N ARG A 16 42.22 -3.05 -25.84
CA ARG A 16 41.64 -1.70 -25.87
C ARG A 16 40.23 -1.70 -26.49
N ASP A 17 40.05 -2.44 -27.57
CA ASP A 17 38.76 -2.60 -28.25
C ASP A 17 37.75 -3.38 -27.42
N LYS A 18 38.19 -4.44 -26.72
CA LYS A 18 37.33 -5.18 -25.77
C LYS A 18 36.88 -4.34 -24.60
N ASN A 19 37.75 -3.46 -24.07
CA ASN A 19 37.43 -2.55 -22.97
C ASN A 19 36.49 -1.40 -23.40
N HIS A 20 36.58 -0.94 -24.65
CA HIS A 20 35.66 0.06 -25.20
C HIS A 20 34.27 -0.55 -25.51
N ALA A 21 34.23 -1.79 -26.01
CA ALA A 21 32.98 -2.51 -26.26
C ALA A 21 32.23 -2.85 -24.95
N THR A 22 32.93 -3.23 -23.88
CA THR A 22 32.32 -3.47 -22.56
C THR A 22 31.74 -2.20 -21.95
N ARG A 23 32.46 -1.06 -22.01
CA ARG A 23 31.94 0.23 -21.52
C ARG A 23 30.71 0.71 -22.28
N LYS A 24 30.66 0.55 -23.61
CA LYS A 24 29.46 0.86 -24.41
C LYS A 24 28.28 -0.05 -24.06
N ASN A 25 28.53 -1.33 -23.80
CA ASN A 25 27.47 -2.25 -23.39
C ASN A 25 26.91 -1.91 -22.01
N ASP A 26 27.75 -1.47 -21.07
CA ASP A 26 27.32 -1.03 -19.73
C ASP A 26 26.52 0.27 -19.78
N GLU A 27 26.89 1.22 -20.64
CA GLU A 27 26.10 2.45 -20.86
C GLU A 27 24.76 2.17 -21.54
N ILE A 28 24.73 1.27 -22.54
CA ILE A 28 23.49 0.86 -23.20
C ILE A 28 22.58 0.10 -22.22
N ALA A 29 23.14 -0.72 -21.32
CA ALA A 29 22.36 -1.39 -20.27
C ALA A 29 21.74 -0.39 -19.29
N LYS A 30 22.50 0.63 -18.86
CA LYS A 30 22.00 1.71 -17.98
C LYS A 30 20.93 2.55 -18.67
N LEU A 31 21.12 2.89 -19.95
CA LEU A 31 20.12 3.64 -20.72
C LEU A 31 18.84 2.83 -20.94
N LYS A 32 18.94 1.53 -21.21
CA LYS A 32 17.78 0.63 -21.32
C LYS A 32 17.03 0.51 -19.99
N ASP A 33 17.74 0.45 -18.85
CA ASP A 33 17.14 0.42 -17.52
C ASP A 33 16.42 1.73 -17.17
N VAL A 34 17.02 2.88 -17.44
CA VAL A 34 16.38 4.19 -17.24
C VAL A 34 15.14 4.35 -18.14
N THR A 35 15.24 3.93 -19.40
CA THR A 35 14.12 4.03 -20.36
C THR A 35 12.98 3.09 -19.96
N ASN A 36 13.29 1.86 -19.54
CA ASN A 36 12.28 0.91 -19.05
C ASN A 36 11.60 1.41 -17.78
N ARG A 37 12.31 2.08 -16.86
CA ARG A 37 11.72 2.70 -15.67
C ARG A 37 10.80 3.88 -16.00
N LEU A 38 11.12 4.67 -17.03
CA LEU A 38 10.28 5.78 -17.49
C LEU A 38 9.02 5.25 -18.18
N ILE A 39 9.15 4.23 -19.04
CA ILE A 39 8.01 3.56 -19.68
C ILE A 39 7.09 2.93 -18.63
N TYR A 40 7.66 2.23 -17.62
CA TYR A 40 6.86 1.66 -16.53
C TYR A 40 6.15 2.71 -15.68
N ARG A 41 6.75 3.90 -15.50
CA ARG A 41 6.11 5.02 -14.81
C ARG A 41 4.96 5.60 -15.63
N GLU A 42 5.13 5.76 -16.93
CA GLU A 42 4.08 6.29 -17.82
C GLU A 42 2.90 5.31 -17.96
N GLU A 43 3.17 4.02 -18.18
CA GLU A 43 2.12 2.99 -18.26
C GLU A 43 1.32 2.88 -16.94
N LYS A 44 2.00 2.96 -15.78
CA LYS A 44 1.35 2.92 -14.47
C LYS A 44 0.50 4.17 -14.19
N VAL A 45 0.93 5.35 -14.67
CA VAL A 45 0.14 6.59 -14.59
C VAL A 45 -1.09 6.54 -15.51
N ILE A 46 -0.99 5.88 -16.67
CA ILE A 46 -2.12 5.72 -17.60
C ILE A 46 -3.17 4.76 -17.03
N ILE A 47 -2.76 3.60 -16.51
CA ILE A 47 -3.68 2.62 -15.88
C ILE A 47 -4.38 3.22 -14.65
N LEU A 48 -3.67 4.01 -13.85
CA LEU A 48 -4.27 4.69 -12.70
C LEU A 48 -5.25 5.80 -13.10
N LYS A 49 -5.03 6.49 -14.22
CA LYS A 49 -5.99 7.48 -14.73
C LYS A 49 -7.27 6.82 -15.22
N THR A 50 -7.16 5.71 -15.94
CA THR A 50 -8.33 4.93 -16.38
C THR A 50 -9.11 4.35 -15.20
N ASP A 51 -8.42 3.82 -14.18
CA ASP A 51 -9.07 3.27 -12.99
C ASP A 51 -9.71 4.35 -12.10
N LEU A 52 -9.10 5.54 -12.00
CA LEU A 52 -9.69 6.68 -11.25
C LEU A 52 -10.92 7.25 -11.98
N GLU A 53 -10.90 7.31 -13.31
CA GLU A 53 -12.04 7.74 -14.14
C GLU A 53 -13.19 6.71 -14.10
N GLU A 54 -12.88 5.41 -14.12
CA GLU A 54 -13.88 4.34 -13.97
C GLU A 54 -14.47 4.29 -12.55
N ASN A 55 -13.67 4.54 -11.50
CA ASN A 55 -14.16 4.59 -10.13
C ASN A 55 -15.02 5.85 -9.87
N ALA A 56 -14.76 6.97 -10.56
CA ALA A 56 -15.64 8.16 -10.54
C ALA A 56 -16.99 7.90 -11.23
N SER A 57 -17.03 7.05 -12.26
CA SER A 57 -18.26 6.56 -12.90
C SER A 57 -19.04 5.61 -11.97
N CYS A 58 -18.33 4.72 -11.28
CA CYS A 58 -18.92 3.67 -10.43
C CYS A 58 -19.61 4.22 -9.16
N GLN A 59 -19.33 5.46 -8.76
CA GLN A 59 -20.08 6.14 -7.68
C GLN A 59 -21.49 6.62 -8.11
N LYS A 60 -21.77 6.77 -9.42
CA LYS A 60 -23.11 7.17 -9.90
C LYS A 60 -24.12 6.01 -9.92
N GLU A 61 -23.67 4.78 -10.09
CA GLU A 61 -24.57 3.61 -10.20
C GLU A 61 -24.99 3.00 -8.85
N LEU A 62 -24.40 3.45 -7.73
CA LEU A 62 -24.77 2.95 -6.39
C LEU A 62 -25.90 3.75 -5.71
N ASN A 63 -26.43 4.80 -6.35
CA ASN A 63 -27.52 5.63 -5.80
C ASN A 63 -28.91 5.37 -6.40
N GLU A 64 -29.04 4.48 -7.39
CA GLU A 64 -30.36 4.03 -7.87
C GLU A 64 -30.37 2.50 -8.05
N GLY A 65 -31.15 1.81 -7.21
CA GLY A 65 -31.59 0.44 -7.52
C GLY A 65 -31.15 -0.65 -6.54
N CYS A 66 -31.57 -0.57 -5.28
CA CYS A 66 -31.75 -1.78 -4.46
C CYS A 66 -33.23 -2.20 -4.48
N LEU A 67 -33.68 -2.92 -5.52
CA LEU A 67 -34.85 -3.80 -5.41
C LEU A 67 -34.78 -4.95 -6.44
N LEU A 68 -34.78 -6.16 -5.87
CA LEU A 68 -35.27 -7.43 -6.42
C LEU A 68 -34.36 -8.23 -7.36
N SER A 69 -34.01 -9.39 -6.82
CA SER A 69 -33.39 -10.57 -7.41
C SER A 69 -34.26 -11.27 -8.46
N ARG A 70 -33.60 -11.91 -9.45
CA ARG A 70 -33.87 -13.30 -9.90
C ARG A 70 -32.85 -13.77 -10.96
N ASN A 71 -32.48 -15.05 -10.83
CA ASN A 71 -31.61 -15.86 -11.69
C ASN A 71 -32.06 -15.92 -13.16
N THR A 72 -31.12 -16.16 -14.09
CA THR A 72 -31.03 -17.39 -14.94
C THR A 72 -29.78 -17.41 -15.81
N ASP A 73 -29.26 -18.62 -16.06
CA ASP A 73 -28.11 -19.01 -16.88
C ASP A 73 -28.12 -18.52 -18.34
N LEU A 74 -26.94 -18.41 -18.98
CA LEU A 74 -26.55 -19.19 -20.19
C LEU A 74 -25.19 -18.79 -20.78
N ARG A 75 -24.53 -19.82 -21.34
CA ARG A 75 -23.18 -19.90 -21.94
C ARG A 75 -22.99 -19.00 -23.17
N ASN A 76 -21.77 -18.50 -23.41
CA ASN A 76 -20.91 -18.99 -24.50
C ASN A 76 -19.48 -18.42 -24.50
N SER A 77 -18.60 -19.26 -25.04
CA SER A 77 -17.14 -19.22 -25.18
C SER A 77 -16.60 -18.11 -26.10
N GLN A 78 -15.41 -17.56 -25.80
CA GLN A 78 -14.25 -17.65 -26.69
C GLN A 78 -12.94 -17.17 -26.04
N THR A 79 -11.89 -17.87 -26.41
CA THR A 79 -10.51 -17.90 -25.93
C THR A 79 -9.68 -16.66 -26.27
N LEU A 80 -8.96 -16.14 -25.27
CA LEU A 80 -7.67 -15.46 -25.47
C LEU A 80 -6.67 -16.01 -24.44
N THR A 81 -5.79 -16.88 -24.92
CA THR A 81 -4.61 -17.35 -24.19
C THR A 81 -3.55 -16.26 -24.18
N GLY A 82 -2.98 -15.94 -23.01
CA GLY A 82 -1.81 -15.06 -23.00
C GLY A 82 -1.36 -14.46 -21.67
N LYS A 83 -1.16 -15.32 -20.66
CA LYS A 83 -0.18 -15.27 -19.55
C LYS A 83 -0.83 -15.29 -18.17
N SER A 84 -0.79 -16.48 -17.58
CA SER A 84 -1.16 -16.76 -16.19
C SER A 84 -0.28 -15.95 -15.24
N CYS A 85 -0.90 -15.47 -14.16
CA CYS A 85 -0.23 -14.81 -13.04
C CYS A 85 0.88 -15.68 -12.39
N SER A 86 0.95 -16.97 -12.71
CA SER A 86 1.94 -17.94 -12.20
C SER A 86 3.41 -17.57 -12.44
N ASP A 87 3.72 -16.82 -13.50
CA ASP A 87 5.12 -16.64 -13.90
C ASP A 87 5.82 -15.48 -13.16
N ARG A 88 5.10 -14.76 -12.29
CA ARG A 88 5.61 -13.61 -11.53
C ARG A 88 5.96 -13.94 -10.06
N TRP A 89 5.62 -15.13 -9.58
CA TRP A 89 5.63 -15.45 -8.13
C TRP A 89 6.54 -16.63 -7.73
N SER A 90 7.36 -17.17 -8.63
CA SER A 90 8.24 -18.33 -8.37
C SER A 90 9.56 -17.99 -7.65
N GLN A 91 9.80 -16.72 -7.36
CA GLN A 91 10.88 -16.26 -6.49
C GLN A 91 10.24 -15.43 -5.40
N PHE A 92 10.10 -15.97 -4.19
CA PHE A 92 10.45 -15.34 -2.92
C PHE A 92 9.76 -16.06 -1.75
N PRO A 93 10.50 -16.40 -0.68
CA PRO A 93 10.00 -17.21 0.42
C PRO A 93 9.29 -16.34 1.45
N LEU A 94 8.20 -16.90 1.98
CA LEU A 94 7.44 -16.65 3.24
C LEU A 94 5.93 -16.87 3.02
N ILE A 95 5.53 -17.15 1.77
CA ILE A 95 4.36 -17.93 1.39
C ILE A 95 4.93 -19.28 0.88
N PRO A 96 4.42 -20.46 1.28
CA PRO A 96 4.82 -21.72 0.68
C PRO A 96 4.82 -21.65 -0.87
N PRO A 97 5.71 -22.36 -1.57
CA PRO A 97 5.67 -22.40 -3.03
C PRO A 97 4.27 -22.84 -3.53
N ILE A 98 3.86 -22.39 -4.71
CA ILE A 98 2.55 -22.72 -5.34
C ILE A 98 2.27 -24.24 -5.34
N SER A 99 3.33 -25.06 -5.35
CA SER A 99 3.26 -26.53 -5.25
C SER A 99 2.76 -27.06 -3.91
N ASP A 100 2.87 -26.29 -2.83
CA ASP A 100 2.50 -26.69 -1.47
C ASP A 100 1.11 -26.20 -1.08
N PHE A 101 0.51 -25.35 -1.92
CA PHE A 101 -0.88 -24.95 -1.80
C PHE A 101 -1.75 -25.88 -2.65
N LYS A 102 -2.64 -26.60 -1.98
CA LYS A 102 -3.81 -27.18 -2.64
C LYS A 102 -4.58 -26.03 -3.34
N PRO A 103 -5.09 -26.23 -4.57
CA PRO A 103 -5.91 -25.24 -5.26
C PRO A 103 -7.02 -24.71 -4.35
N VAL A 104 -7.41 -23.43 -4.49
CA VAL A 104 -8.44 -22.76 -3.66
C VAL A 104 -9.80 -23.51 -3.65
N ALA A 105 -10.03 -24.41 -4.61
CA ALA A 105 -11.15 -25.34 -4.57
C ALA A 105 -11.13 -26.34 -3.38
N GLU A 106 -10.03 -26.43 -2.63
CA GLU A 106 -9.84 -27.39 -1.52
C GLU A 106 -9.51 -26.75 -0.15
N ARG A 107 -9.44 -25.42 -0.01
CA ARG A 107 -9.27 -24.78 1.32
C ARG A 107 -10.50 -23.99 1.71
N ASP A 108 -10.99 -24.28 2.91
CA ASP A 108 -12.08 -23.57 3.55
C ASP A 108 -11.65 -22.12 3.83
N LEU A 109 -12.47 -21.14 3.46
CA LEU A 109 -12.21 -19.73 3.77
C LEU A 109 -11.98 -19.54 5.27
N ASP A 110 -12.64 -20.36 6.09
CA ASP A 110 -12.56 -20.33 7.54
C ASP A 110 -11.15 -20.73 8.04
N GLU A 111 -10.45 -21.64 7.37
CA GLU A 111 -9.09 -22.04 7.73
C GLU A 111 -8.07 -20.92 7.47
N TYR A 112 -8.23 -20.18 6.37
CA TYR A 112 -7.38 -19.02 6.05
C TYR A 112 -7.59 -17.87 7.04
N TRP A 113 -8.84 -17.52 7.35
CA TRP A 113 -9.11 -16.47 8.31
C TRP A 113 -8.66 -16.85 9.72
N ASN A 114 -8.85 -18.10 10.15
CA ASN A 114 -8.29 -18.60 11.40
C ASN A 114 -6.75 -18.48 11.44
N PHE A 115 -6.06 -18.75 10.34
CA PHE A 115 -4.61 -18.55 10.27
C PHE A 115 -4.22 -17.07 10.43
N VAL A 116 -4.90 -16.15 9.74
CA VAL A 116 -4.63 -14.70 9.84
C VAL A 116 -4.90 -14.18 11.26
N GLU A 117 -5.97 -14.64 11.90
CA GLU A 117 -6.30 -14.27 13.28
C GLU A 117 -5.24 -14.79 14.27
N ASN A 118 -4.81 -16.04 14.11
CA ASN A 118 -3.80 -16.66 14.98
C ASN A 118 -2.37 -16.12 14.75
N ASN A 119 -2.11 -15.43 13.64
CA ASN A 119 -0.81 -14.86 13.31
C ASN A 119 -0.79 -13.32 13.32
N SER A 120 -1.80 -12.68 13.91
CA SER A 120 -1.86 -11.22 14.02
C SER A 120 -0.74 -10.67 14.92
N LEU A 121 -0.04 -9.66 14.42
CA LEU A 121 1.18 -9.12 15.05
C LEU A 121 0.92 -8.25 16.28
N LEU A 122 -0.21 -7.55 16.29
CA LEU A 122 -0.65 -6.75 17.42
C LEU A 122 -1.91 -7.36 18.05
N PRO A 123 -2.01 -7.38 19.38
CA PRO A 123 -3.29 -7.63 20.04
C PRO A 123 -4.31 -6.60 19.57
N TYR A 124 -5.42 -7.07 19.01
CA TYR A 124 -6.50 -6.23 18.54
C TYR A 124 -7.84 -6.67 19.15
N PHE A 125 -8.81 -5.78 19.06
CA PHE A 125 -10.19 -6.03 19.47
C PHE A 125 -11.16 -5.42 18.47
N LYS A 126 -12.44 -5.80 18.57
CA LYS A 126 -13.53 -5.19 17.81
C LYS A 126 -14.21 -4.12 18.67
N SER A 127 -14.08 -2.86 18.28
CA SER A 127 -14.69 -1.75 19.00
C SER A 127 -16.21 -1.73 18.75
N SER A 128 -17.01 -1.39 19.76
CA SER A 128 -18.47 -1.32 19.60
C SER A 128 -18.93 -0.26 18.60
N LYS A 129 -18.13 0.79 18.39
CA LYS A 129 -18.42 1.87 17.43
C LYS A 129 -18.11 1.49 15.97
N VAL A 130 -17.13 0.61 15.77
CA VAL A 130 -16.64 0.17 14.46
C VAL A 130 -16.27 -1.32 14.53
N PRO A 131 -17.27 -2.22 14.57
CA PRO A 131 -17.06 -3.64 14.89
C PRO A 131 -16.42 -4.44 13.75
N ASP A 132 -16.46 -3.94 12.52
CA ASP A 132 -15.91 -4.61 11.35
C ASP A 132 -14.40 -4.44 11.20
N VAL A 133 -13.78 -3.43 11.83
CA VAL A 133 -12.34 -3.15 11.73
C VAL A 133 -11.56 -3.69 12.94
N ARG A 134 -10.28 -4.03 12.73
CA ARG A 134 -9.38 -4.47 13.82
C ARG A 134 -8.83 -3.25 14.54
N SER A 135 -9.20 -3.07 15.81
CA SER A 135 -8.81 -1.91 16.61
C SER A 135 -7.67 -2.25 17.57
N VAL A 136 -6.74 -1.32 17.77
CA VAL A 136 -5.61 -1.43 18.73
C VAL A 136 -5.68 -0.30 19.76
N THR A 137 -5.18 -0.55 20.96
CA THR A 137 -5.11 0.46 22.03
C THR A 137 -3.93 1.42 21.82
N ALA A 138 -3.97 2.57 22.50
CA ALA A 138 -2.84 3.50 22.54
C ALA A 138 -1.57 2.82 23.11
N ASP A 139 -1.72 2.02 24.17
CA ASP A 139 -0.64 1.25 24.79
C ASP A 139 0.04 0.31 23.78
N ASN A 140 -0.74 -0.41 22.96
CA ASN A 140 -0.22 -1.30 21.93
C ASN A 140 0.57 -0.51 20.87
N LEU A 141 0.09 0.67 20.48
CA LEU A 141 0.79 1.54 19.53
C LEU A 141 2.09 2.11 20.13
N VAL A 142 2.08 2.53 21.40
CA VAL A 142 3.29 3.01 22.09
C VAL A 142 4.32 1.90 22.21
N ASN A 143 3.90 0.69 22.57
CA ASN A 143 4.77 -0.48 22.59
C ASN A 143 5.37 -0.77 21.20
N LEU A 144 4.57 -0.63 20.14
CA LEU A 144 5.04 -0.74 18.75
C LEU A 144 6.10 0.34 18.42
N ILE A 145 5.86 1.59 18.81
CA ILE A 145 6.81 2.70 18.60
C ILE A 145 8.14 2.45 19.32
N ASN A 146 8.09 2.03 20.59
CA ASN A 146 9.29 1.79 21.40
C ASN A 146 10.13 0.64 20.86
N LYS A 147 9.50 -0.36 20.23
CA LYS A 147 10.18 -1.52 19.64
C LYS A 147 10.61 -1.32 18.18
N ARG A 148 10.48 -0.10 17.62
CA ARG A 148 10.73 0.17 16.19
C ARG A 148 12.13 -0.26 15.73
N ALA A 149 13.16 -0.12 16.56
CA ALA A 149 14.53 -0.51 16.21
C ALA A 149 14.79 -2.03 16.26
N GLU A 150 13.98 -2.77 17.02
CA GLU A 150 14.12 -4.23 17.22
C GLU A 150 13.25 -5.03 16.24
N MET A 151 12.26 -4.39 15.61
CA MET A 151 11.34 -5.05 14.69
C MET A 151 11.95 -5.23 13.31
N VAL A 152 11.88 -6.47 12.82
CA VAL A 152 12.18 -6.82 11.42
C VAL A 152 11.13 -6.24 10.45
N MET A 153 9.91 -6.01 10.96
CA MET A 153 8.76 -5.55 10.19
C MET A 153 8.68 -4.02 10.21
N GLN A 154 8.46 -3.41 9.05
CA GLN A 154 8.23 -1.97 8.97
C GLN A 154 6.78 -1.64 9.33
N PHE A 155 6.56 -0.48 9.95
CA PHE A 155 5.20 0.03 10.15
C PHE A 155 5.10 1.53 9.91
N ASP A 156 3.92 1.93 9.43
CA ASP A 156 3.54 3.33 9.26
C ASP A 156 2.26 3.65 10.05
N ILE A 157 2.24 4.85 10.62
CA ILE A 157 1.07 5.38 11.30
C ILE A 157 0.45 6.43 10.37
N ILE A 158 -0.81 6.23 9.97
CA ILE A 158 -1.49 7.07 8.98
C ILE A 158 -2.50 7.96 9.71
N ASP A 159 -2.22 9.26 9.73
CA ASP A 159 -3.15 10.27 10.24
C ASP A 159 -4.10 10.73 9.13
N CYS A 160 -5.37 10.36 9.24
CA CYS A 160 -6.42 10.72 8.30
C CYS A 160 -7.14 12.04 8.61
N ARG A 161 -6.61 12.85 9.53
CA ARG A 161 -7.13 14.19 9.84
C ARG A 161 -6.72 15.21 8.77
N TYR A 162 -7.37 16.39 8.78
CA TYR A 162 -6.95 17.46 7.89
C TYR A 162 -5.56 17.98 8.26
N PRO A 163 -4.81 18.54 7.30
CA PRO A 163 -3.45 19.03 7.52
C PRO A 163 -3.32 20.01 8.69
N PHE A 164 -4.29 20.91 8.92
CA PHE A 164 -4.22 21.84 10.06
C PHE A 164 -4.30 21.14 11.41
N GLU A 165 -5.10 20.07 11.55
CA GLU A 165 -5.19 19.26 12.76
C GLU A 165 -3.87 18.50 13.01
N TYR A 166 -3.27 17.96 11.95
CA TYR A 166 -1.99 17.25 12.00
C TYR A 166 -0.84 18.19 12.36
N ASN A 167 -0.72 19.32 11.66
CA ASN A 167 0.31 20.34 11.92
C ASN A 167 0.19 20.93 13.33
N GLY A 168 -1.03 21.01 13.85
CA GLY A 168 -1.31 21.43 15.23
C GLY A 168 -0.91 20.42 16.30
N GLY A 169 -0.54 19.20 15.93
CA GLY A 169 -0.07 18.13 16.81
C GLY A 169 -0.52 16.76 16.30
N HIS A 170 0.42 15.83 16.16
CA HIS A 170 0.19 14.46 15.70
C HIS A 170 1.11 13.47 16.43
N ILE A 171 0.84 12.16 16.28
CA ILE A 171 1.71 11.10 16.83
C ILE A 171 3.05 11.13 16.09
N ARG A 172 4.17 11.11 16.84
CA ARG A 172 5.53 11.18 16.28
C ARG A 172 5.75 10.14 15.19
N GLY A 173 6.25 10.58 14.04
CA GLY A 173 6.49 9.72 12.89
C GLY A 173 5.24 9.26 12.13
N ALA A 174 4.05 9.80 12.43
CA ALA A 174 2.86 9.58 11.61
C ALA A 174 2.94 10.38 10.31
N VAL A 175 2.38 9.81 9.24
CA VAL A 175 2.27 10.45 7.92
C VAL A 175 0.83 10.95 7.73
N ASN A 176 0.67 12.21 7.34
CA ASN A 176 -0.66 12.77 7.08
C ASN A 176 -1.15 12.39 5.68
N ILE A 177 -2.25 11.62 5.63
CA ILE A 177 -2.90 11.20 4.38
C ILE A 177 -4.41 11.35 4.59
N PHE A 178 -4.97 12.45 4.08
CA PHE A 178 -6.37 12.82 4.31
C PHE A 178 -7.27 12.55 3.09
N GLU A 179 -6.68 12.23 1.94
CA GLU A 179 -7.39 11.87 0.70
C GLU A 179 -7.02 10.47 0.22
N GLN A 180 -8.00 9.75 -0.34
CA GLN A 180 -7.82 8.36 -0.78
C GLN A 180 -6.75 8.21 -1.88
N HIS A 181 -6.71 9.14 -2.83
CA HIS A 181 -5.72 9.12 -3.91
C HIS A 181 -4.28 9.30 -3.38
N GLN A 182 -4.11 10.08 -2.30
CA GLN A 182 -2.81 10.24 -1.63
C GLN A 182 -2.36 8.92 -1.02
N LEU A 183 -3.29 8.14 -0.44
CA LEU A 183 -2.98 6.82 0.10
C LEU A 183 -2.51 5.85 -0.98
N VAL A 184 -3.23 5.80 -2.12
CA VAL A 184 -2.85 4.94 -3.25
C VAL A 184 -1.47 5.32 -3.77
N LYS A 185 -1.21 6.62 -3.95
CA LYS A 185 0.09 7.11 -4.39
C LYS A 185 1.18 6.70 -3.40
N TYR A 186 0.98 6.96 -2.11
CA TYR A 186 1.94 6.66 -1.05
C TYR A 186 2.31 5.17 -1.00
N LEU A 187 1.31 4.29 -1.02
CA LEU A 187 1.51 2.84 -0.81
C LEU A 187 1.83 2.04 -2.07
N PHE A 188 1.41 2.51 -3.25
CA PHE A 188 1.51 1.71 -4.49
C PHE A 188 2.32 2.38 -5.58
N VAL A 189 2.61 3.69 -5.51
CA VAL A 189 3.36 4.42 -6.54
C VAL A 189 4.74 4.84 -6.04
N ASP A 190 4.77 5.52 -4.90
CA ASP A 190 6.00 6.07 -4.34
C ASP A 190 6.83 4.99 -3.63
N GLU A 191 6.17 3.98 -3.04
CA GLU A 191 6.84 2.78 -2.54
C GLU A 191 7.18 1.79 -3.66
N ASP A 192 8.39 1.24 -3.58
CA ASP A 192 8.75 0.06 -4.34
C ASP A 192 7.97 -1.15 -3.81
N LEU A 193 6.93 -1.55 -4.54
CA LEU A 193 6.03 -2.63 -4.17
C LEU A 193 6.78 -3.94 -3.93
N ALA A 194 7.90 -4.18 -4.65
CA ALA A 194 8.73 -5.36 -4.42
C ALA A 194 9.38 -5.33 -3.02
N SER A 195 9.79 -4.15 -2.57
CA SER A 195 10.34 -3.93 -1.23
C SER A 195 9.27 -4.06 -0.14
N VAL A 196 8.04 -3.60 -0.39
CA VAL A 196 6.89 -3.75 0.55
C VAL A 196 6.52 -5.22 0.73
N VAL A 197 6.39 -5.97 -0.37
CA VAL A 197 6.05 -7.40 -0.35
C VAL A 197 7.12 -8.20 0.41
N ASN A 198 8.40 -7.84 0.26
CA ASN A 198 9.49 -8.52 0.98
C ASN A 198 9.63 -8.12 2.46
N ARG A 199 9.12 -6.95 2.88
CA ARG A 199 9.36 -6.41 4.24
C ARG A 199 8.15 -6.42 5.16
N LYS A 200 7.02 -6.98 4.70
CA LYS A 200 5.76 -7.14 5.47
C LYS A 200 5.44 -5.89 6.30
N LYS A 201 4.79 -4.92 5.66
CA LYS A 201 4.50 -3.62 6.26
C LYS A 201 3.17 -3.63 7.03
N LEU A 202 3.18 -3.12 8.25
CA LEU A 202 2.00 -2.92 9.10
C LEU A 202 1.50 -1.48 9.02
N LEU A 203 0.20 -1.25 8.92
CA LEU A 203 -0.38 0.10 8.92
C LEU A 203 -1.32 0.31 10.10
N VAL A 204 -1.18 1.45 10.78
CA VAL A 204 -2.12 1.89 11.83
C VAL A 204 -2.78 3.19 11.42
N PHE A 205 -4.09 3.13 11.14
CA PHE A 205 -4.89 4.31 10.79
C PHE A 205 -5.45 4.98 12.03
N TYR A 206 -5.59 6.30 12.00
CA TYR A 206 -6.36 7.04 13.00
C TYR A 206 -6.96 8.32 12.44
N CYS A 207 -7.90 8.90 13.18
CA CYS A 207 -8.26 10.30 13.00
C CYS A 207 -8.46 10.96 14.37
N GLU A 208 -9.23 12.04 14.47
CA GLU A 208 -9.45 12.73 15.75
C GLU A 208 -10.08 11.80 16.80
N PHE A 209 -11.12 11.06 16.40
CA PHE A 209 -11.85 10.13 17.27
C PHE A 209 -11.92 8.69 16.74
N SER A 210 -11.26 8.42 15.61
CA SER A 210 -11.26 7.13 14.89
C SER A 210 -12.65 6.52 14.63
N GLN A 211 -13.65 7.35 14.34
CA GLN A 211 -15.04 6.89 14.13
C GLN A 211 -15.55 7.02 12.69
N GLN A 212 -14.97 7.94 11.90
CA GLN A 212 -15.44 8.23 10.53
C GLN A 212 -14.28 8.19 9.53
N ARG A 213 -13.41 9.22 9.56
CA ARG A 213 -12.30 9.38 8.60
C ARG A 213 -11.30 8.21 8.59
N GLY A 214 -10.80 7.80 9.77
CA GLY A 214 -9.89 6.66 9.90
C GLY A 214 -10.50 5.33 9.40
N PRO A 215 -11.69 4.91 9.89
CA PRO A 215 -12.37 3.72 9.39
C PRO A 215 -12.70 3.78 7.89
N SER A 216 -13.07 4.94 7.35
CA SER A 216 -13.30 5.12 5.92
C SER A 216 -12.04 4.85 5.10
N MET A 217 -10.90 5.42 5.51
CA MET A 217 -9.61 5.20 4.84
C MET A 217 -9.14 3.74 4.95
N TYR A 218 -9.33 3.11 6.12
CA TYR A 218 -9.05 1.69 6.35
C TYR A 218 -9.82 0.81 5.36
N ARG A 219 -11.14 1.02 5.24
CA ARG A 219 -12.00 0.23 4.34
C ARG A 219 -11.65 0.45 2.89
N PHE A 220 -11.40 1.71 2.52
CA PHE A 220 -10.94 2.07 1.19
C PHE A 220 -9.69 1.27 0.81
N LEU A 221 -8.65 1.26 1.66
CA LEU A 221 -7.43 0.50 1.39
C LEU A 221 -7.71 -0.99 1.22
N ARG A 222 -8.49 -1.59 2.13
CA ARG A 222 -8.78 -3.02 2.05
C ARG A 222 -9.54 -3.38 0.78
N ASN A 223 -10.50 -2.57 0.36
CA ASN A 223 -11.24 -2.78 -0.88
C ASN A 223 -10.34 -2.63 -2.11
N PHE A 224 -9.50 -1.59 -2.12
CA PHE A 224 -8.54 -1.35 -3.19
C PHE A 224 -7.54 -2.51 -3.32
N ASP A 225 -6.95 -2.96 -2.22
CA ASP A 225 -6.01 -4.09 -2.17
C ASP A 225 -6.66 -5.41 -2.62
N ARG A 226 -7.93 -5.65 -2.24
CA ARG A 226 -8.71 -6.81 -2.70
C ARG A 226 -9.00 -6.76 -4.20
N LYS A 227 -9.38 -5.59 -4.74
CA LYS A 227 -9.60 -5.41 -6.19
C LYS A 227 -8.29 -5.66 -6.95
N ALA A 228 -7.17 -5.15 -6.44
CA ALA A 228 -5.85 -5.36 -7.04
C ALA A 228 -5.37 -6.83 -6.98
N ASN A 229 -5.89 -7.63 -6.05
CA ASN A 229 -5.55 -9.05 -5.86
C ASN A 229 -6.69 -10.01 -6.22
N GLN A 230 -7.68 -9.57 -7.02
CA GLN A 230 -8.87 -10.38 -7.33
C GLN A 230 -8.52 -11.75 -7.95
N GLU A 231 -7.56 -11.77 -8.88
CA GLU A 231 -7.09 -12.99 -9.56
C GLU A 231 -6.20 -13.89 -8.68
N CYS A 232 -5.78 -13.42 -7.51
CA CYS A 232 -4.88 -14.12 -6.59
C CYS A 232 -5.47 -14.19 -5.18
N TYR A 233 -6.79 -14.16 -5.06
CA TYR A 233 -7.47 -14.31 -3.78
C TYR A 233 -7.01 -15.61 -3.07
N PRO A 234 -6.69 -15.59 -1.75
CA PRO A 234 -6.95 -14.54 -0.77
C PRO A 234 -5.79 -13.59 -0.49
N ASN A 235 -4.82 -13.42 -1.40
CA ASN A 235 -3.64 -12.59 -1.17
C ASN A 235 -3.97 -11.10 -0.98
N LEU A 236 -3.09 -10.38 -0.27
CA LEU A 236 -3.12 -8.95 0.00
C LEU A 236 -1.71 -8.39 -0.01
N TYR A 237 -1.54 -7.15 -0.48
CA TYR A 237 -0.29 -6.40 -0.30
C TYR A 237 -0.13 -5.94 1.16
N TYR A 238 -1.22 -5.52 1.79
CA TYR A 238 -1.28 -5.02 3.16
C TYR A 238 -2.23 -5.89 4.02
N PRO A 239 -1.82 -7.12 4.35
CA PRO A 239 -2.63 -8.00 5.20
C PRO A 239 -2.79 -7.42 6.61
N GLU A 240 -1.76 -6.75 7.13
CA GLU A 240 -1.71 -6.23 8.50
C GLU A 240 -2.03 -4.74 8.61
N ILE A 241 -3.32 -4.44 8.67
CA ILE A 241 -3.82 -3.09 8.95
C ILE A 241 -4.67 -3.06 10.24
N TYR A 242 -4.58 -1.94 10.97
CA TYR A 242 -5.28 -1.70 12.24
C TYR A 242 -5.81 -0.27 12.32
N LEU A 243 -6.75 -0.04 13.24
CA LEU A 243 -7.27 1.28 13.60
C LEU A 243 -6.91 1.59 15.07
N LEU A 244 -6.32 2.76 15.34
CA LEU A 244 -6.12 3.23 16.71
C LEU A 244 -7.47 3.61 17.34
N ASP A 245 -7.87 2.90 18.39
CA ASP A 245 -9.13 3.15 19.09
C ASP A 245 -9.15 4.56 19.73
N LYS A 246 -10.33 5.19 19.72
CA LYS A 246 -10.59 6.55 20.24
C LYS A 246 -9.78 7.70 19.61
N GLY A 247 -8.87 7.40 18.68
CA GLY A 247 -8.14 8.39 17.87
C GLY A 247 -7.17 9.27 18.66
N TYR A 248 -6.70 10.31 17.98
CA TYR A 248 -5.69 11.23 18.52
C TYR A 248 -6.16 11.97 19.78
N ASN A 249 -7.47 12.25 19.89
CA ASN A 249 -8.02 12.92 21.08
C ASN A 249 -7.71 12.18 22.39
N CYS A 250 -7.87 10.86 22.39
CA CYS A 250 -7.58 10.03 23.56
C CYS A 250 -6.09 9.75 23.70
N PHE A 251 -5.42 9.47 22.58
CA PHE A 251 -3.98 9.21 22.55
C PHE A 251 -3.18 10.39 23.14
N TYR A 252 -3.45 11.62 22.69
CA TYR A 252 -2.78 12.81 23.18
C TYR A 252 -2.94 13.00 24.69
N LYS A 253 -4.13 12.73 25.25
CA LYS A 253 -4.36 12.86 26.71
C LYS A 253 -3.50 11.90 27.53
N GLN A 254 -3.19 10.73 26.98
CA GLN A 254 -2.45 9.66 27.67
C GLN A 254 -0.94 9.71 27.39
N TYR A 255 -0.53 10.06 26.17
CA TYR A 255 0.83 9.90 25.65
C TYR A 255 1.35 11.16 24.96
N LYS A 256 1.28 12.32 25.66
CA LYS A 256 1.73 13.62 25.13
C LYS A 256 3.17 13.61 24.62
N ASP A 257 4.06 12.88 25.28
CA ASP A 257 5.49 12.83 24.96
C ASP A 257 5.77 12.11 23.62
N TYR A 258 4.79 11.36 23.11
CA TYR A 258 4.81 10.70 21.82
C TYR A 258 4.18 11.56 20.72
N CYS A 259 3.88 12.83 21.00
CA CYS A 259 3.25 13.75 20.05
C CYS A 259 4.19 14.89 19.62
N GLU A 260 4.05 15.35 18.39
CA GLU A 260 4.83 16.47 17.83
C GLU A 260 3.97 17.38 16.93
N PRO A 261 3.93 18.71 17.17
CA PRO A 261 4.17 19.32 18.48
C PRO A 261 3.28 18.68 19.57
N PRO A 262 3.64 18.76 20.87
CA PRO A 262 2.85 18.21 21.97
C PRO A 262 1.61 19.06 22.24
N ASN A 263 0.71 19.09 21.27
CA ASN A 263 -0.52 19.87 21.26
C ASN A 263 -1.65 19.09 20.57
N TYR A 264 -2.87 19.59 20.73
CA TYR A 264 -4.08 19.03 20.12
C TYR A 264 -4.92 20.14 19.52
N VAL A 265 -5.10 20.10 18.20
CA VAL A 265 -6.01 20.99 17.47
C VAL A 265 -7.22 20.17 16.99
N PRO A 266 -8.43 20.47 17.48
CA PRO A 266 -9.64 19.78 17.05
C PRO A 266 -10.06 20.21 15.64
N MET A 267 -10.85 19.37 14.96
CA MET A 267 -11.34 19.65 13.61
C MET A 267 -12.17 20.95 13.53
N VAL A 268 -12.90 21.29 14.60
CA VAL A 268 -13.76 22.48 14.69
C VAL A 268 -13.12 23.55 15.57
N ALA A 269 -11.82 23.78 15.39
CA ALA A 269 -11.11 24.89 16.03
C ALA A 269 -11.51 26.22 15.38
N GLU A 270 -11.87 27.22 16.19
CA GLU A 270 -12.30 28.55 15.71
C GLU A 270 -11.27 29.20 14.79
N SER A 271 -9.98 29.08 15.14
CA SER A 271 -8.84 29.60 14.36
C SER A 271 -8.66 28.97 12.98
N HIS A 272 -9.30 27.82 12.72
CA HIS A 272 -9.14 27.04 11.48
C HIS A 272 -10.44 26.89 10.67
N THR A 273 -11.44 27.73 10.96
CA THR A 273 -12.76 27.68 10.30
C THR A 273 -12.66 27.79 8.77
N HIS A 274 -11.80 28.68 8.27
CA HIS A 274 -11.63 28.88 6.83
C HIS A 274 -11.01 27.65 6.14
N GLU A 275 -9.95 27.08 6.72
CA GLU A 275 -9.29 25.88 6.19
C GLU A 275 -10.25 24.69 6.18
N LEU A 276 -11.04 24.50 7.26
CA LEU A 276 -12.07 23.47 7.32
C LEU A 276 -13.07 23.57 6.16
N ILE A 277 -13.53 24.79 5.85
CA ILE A 277 -14.44 25.02 4.71
C ILE A 277 -13.76 24.63 3.40
N THR A 278 -12.51 25.07 3.19
CA THR A 278 -11.74 24.74 1.99
C THR A 278 -11.57 23.23 1.81
N TYR A 279 -11.17 22.50 2.86
CA TYR A 279 -10.99 21.04 2.76
C TYR A 279 -12.32 20.30 2.49
N ARG A 280 -13.43 20.74 3.11
CA ARG A 280 -14.75 20.16 2.84
C ARG A 280 -15.23 20.41 1.42
N GLN A 281 -14.93 21.57 0.85
CA GLN A 281 -15.26 21.88 -0.54
C GLN A 281 -14.47 20.99 -1.51
N LYS A 282 -13.16 20.78 -1.25
CA LYS A 282 -12.33 19.87 -2.04
C LYS A 282 -12.85 18.44 -2.04
N GLN A 283 -13.29 17.92 -0.89
CA GLN A 283 -13.85 16.56 -0.78
C GLN A 283 -15.17 16.35 -1.53
N LYS A 284 -15.90 17.41 -1.91
CA LYS A 284 -17.13 17.29 -2.70
C LYS A 284 -16.90 17.29 -4.21
N LEU A 285 -15.70 17.67 -4.64
CA LEU A 285 -15.34 17.79 -6.06
C LEU A 285 -14.70 16.50 -6.62
N HIS A 286 -14.46 15.51 -5.76
CA HIS A 286 -13.85 14.23 -6.05
C HIS A 286 -14.74 13.10 -5.53
#